data_AF-A0A151ZE37-F1
#
_entry.id   AF-A0A151ZE37-F1
#
_cell.length_a   1.000
_cell.length_b   1.000
_cell.length_c   1.000
_cell.angle_alpha   90.00
_cell.angle_beta   90.00
_cell.angle_gamma   90.00
#
_symmetry.space_group_name_H-M   'P 1'
#
loop_
_entity.id
_entity.type
_entity.pdbx_description
1 polymer ?
#
loop_
_entity_poly.entity_id
_entity_poly.type
_entity_poly.pdbx_seq_one_letter_code
_entity_poly.pdbx_strand_id
1 'polypeptide(L)'
;MVFFFSNNKKAFYKNLKEILSEHGIQYLKDDELAHITNFILGGSYNSQEPVILIDWKVDGMESRFHKSCDNITSMKKTITAFLSKYSGNDSHNQLFLFTYPSWVKMIESFDHMALNPEYSWIRSQENIPDMARVFLITKSANMAPVVSECFRRIFNLK
;
A
#
# COMPACT_ATOMS: atom_id res chain seq x y z
N MET A 1 15.73 14.68 11.54
CA MET A 1 14.53 14.81 12.39
C MET A 1 14.61 13.72 13.46
N VAL A 2 14.46 14.04 14.75
CA VAL A 2 14.54 13.05 15.84
C VAL A 2 13.11 12.66 16.23
N PHE A 3 12.75 11.38 16.08
CA PHE A 3 11.43 10.89 16.49
C PHE A 3 11.44 10.41 17.93
N PHE A 4 10.62 11.02 18.78
CA PHE A 4 10.40 10.56 20.16
C PHE A 4 9.31 9.49 20.18
N PHE A 5 9.73 8.24 20.23
CA PHE A 5 8.85 7.08 20.35
C PHE A 5 8.87 6.51 21.77
N SER A 6 7.72 6.00 22.22
CA SER A 6 7.68 5.06 23.36
C SER A 6 8.43 3.77 23.01
N ASN A 7 8.84 2.98 24.01
CA ASN A 7 9.62 1.75 23.77
C ASN A 7 8.92 0.79 22.79
N ASN A 8 7.59 0.65 22.89
CA ASN A 8 6.81 -0.19 21.96
C ASN A 8 6.81 0.37 20.53
N LYS A 9 6.69 1.70 20.36
CA LYS A 9 6.76 2.34 19.04
C LYS A 9 8.15 2.20 18.41
N LYS A 10 9.23 2.28 19.21
CA LYS A 10 10.60 2.04 18.73
C LYS A 10 10.80 0.61 18.24
N ALA A 11 10.30 -0.36 18.99
CA ALA A 11 10.38 -1.78 18.62
C ALA A 11 9.61 -2.06 17.33
N PHE A 12 8.36 -1.57 17.23
CA PHE A 12 7.56 -1.70 16.01
C PHE A 12 8.24 -1.08 14.79
N TYR A 13 8.72 0.16 14.93
CA TYR A 13 9.44 0.87 13.87
C TYR A 13 10.65 0.09 13.37
N LYS A 14 11.49 -0.39 14.29
CA LYS A 14 12.72 -1.14 13.94
C LYS A 14 12.38 -2.44 13.23
N ASN A 15 11.45 -3.22 13.77
CA ASN A 15 11.02 -4.49 13.18
C ASN A 15 10.39 -4.28 11.80
N LEU A 16 9.57 -3.23 11.64
CA LEU A 16 8.96 -2.90 10.35
C LEU A 16 10.03 -2.58 9.31
N LYS A 17 11.04 -1.78 9.68
CA LYS A 17 12.15 -1.43 8.80
C LYS A 17 12.97 -2.66 8.37
N GLU A 18 13.21 -3.59 9.30
CA GLU A 18 13.88 -4.87 9.01
C GLU A 18 13.06 -5.72 8.03
N ILE A 19 11.78 -5.97 8.31
CA ILE A 19 10.89 -6.77 7.45
C ILE A 19 10.78 -6.16 6.03
N LEU A 20 10.61 -4.85 5.92
CA LEU A 20 10.53 -4.18 4.61
C LEU A 20 11.86 -4.29 3.85
N SER A 21 13.00 -4.24 4.55
CA SER A 21 14.31 -4.45 3.93
C SER A 21 14.48 -5.87 3.38
N GLU A 22 13.96 -6.88 4.08
CA GLU A 22 13.93 -8.28 3.61
C GLU A 22 13.08 -8.46 2.33
N HIS A 23 12.03 -7.66 2.17
CA HIS A 23 11.23 -7.60 0.94
C HIS A 23 11.85 -6.74 -0.19
N GLY A 24 13.04 -6.16 0.05
CA GLY A 24 13.74 -5.29 -0.90
C GLY A 24 13.21 -3.85 -0.95
N ILE A 25 12.46 -3.42 0.06
CA ILE A 25 11.87 -2.07 0.17
C ILE A 25 12.75 -1.21 1.07
N GLN A 26 13.74 -0.54 0.47
CA GLN A 26 14.71 0.29 1.19
C GLN A 26 14.59 1.78 0.86
N TYR A 27 13.68 2.15 -0.03
CA TYR A 27 13.49 3.53 -0.49
C TYR A 27 12.63 4.39 0.45
N LEU A 28 11.96 3.76 1.42
CA LEU A 28 11.12 4.48 2.37
C LEU A 28 11.97 5.32 3.32
N LYS A 29 11.60 6.58 3.44
CA LYS A 29 12.23 7.53 4.35
C LYS A 29 11.80 7.27 5.80
N ASP A 30 12.60 7.76 6.74
CA ASP A 30 12.31 7.55 8.17
C ASP A 30 10.98 8.22 8.60
N ASP A 31 10.58 9.33 7.98
CA ASP A 31 9.29 9.99 8.22
C ASP A 31 8.09 9.17 7.72
N GLU A 32 8.23 8.48 6.59
CA GLU A 32 7.24 7.54 6.07
C GLU A 32 7.05 6.35 7.01
N LEU A 33 8.15 5.72 7.43
CA LEU A 33 8.12 4.62 8.40
C LEU A 33 7.55 5.07 9.76
N ALA A 34 7.86 6.30 10.19
CA ALA A 34 7.30 6.89 11.40
C ALA A 34 5.79 7.13 11.26
N HIS A 35 5.32 7.56 10.09
CA HIS A 35 3.89 7.73 9.80
C HIS A 35 3.15 6.40 9.90
N ILE A 36 3.63 5.35 9.23
CA ILE A 36 3.05 4.00 9.29
C ILE A 36 2.99 3.51 10.75
N THR A 37 4.09 3.64 11.47
CA THR A 37 4.19 3.24 12.89
C THR A 37 3.17 3.98 13.75
N ASN A 38 3.04 5.29 13.57
CA ASN A 38 2.11 6.10 14.35
C ASN A 38 0.65 5.83 13.99
N PHE A 39 0.34 5.56 12.72
CA PHE A 39 -0.99 5.23 12.27
C PHE A 39 -1.45 3.90 12.90
N ILE A 40 -0.70 2.81 12.67
CA ILE A 40 -1.05 1.46 13.14
C ILE A 40 -1.14 1.37 14.67
N LEU A 41 -0.25 2.08 15.38
CA LEU A 41 -0.21 2.09 16.84
C LEU A 41 -1.05 3.21 17.49
N GLY A 42 -1.53 4.17 16.69
CA GLY A 42 -2.41 5.26 17.13
C GLY A 42 -3.88 4.85 17.20
N GLY A 43 -4.27 3.88 16.38
CA GLY A 43 -5.57 3.22 16.46
C GLY A 43 -5.81 2.49 17.77
N SER A 44 -7.08 2.18 18.05
CA SER A 44 -7.47 1.42 19.25
C SER A 44 -6.77 0.04 19.30
N TYR A 45 -6.70 -0.56 20.49
CA TYR A 45 -6.09 -1.89 20.69
C TYR A 45 -6.73 -2.96 19.77
N ASN A 46 -8.02 -2.79 19.45
CA ASN A 46 -8.80 -3.71 18.63
C ASN A 46 -8.96 -3.25 17.16
N SER A 47 -8.44 -2.08 16.77
CA SER A 47 -8.54 -1.65 15.37
C SER A 47 -7.43 -2.32 14.55
N GLN A 48 -7.88 -3.01 13.49
CA GLN A 48 -7.04 -3.45 12.39
C GLN A 48 -7.08 -2.40 11.30
N GLU A 49 -6.49 -1.24 11.59
CA GLU A 49 -6.27 -0.17 10.61
C GLU A 49 -5.14 -0.63 9.67
N PRO A 50 -5.46 -1.01 8.41
CA PRO A 50 -4.46 -1.52 7.50
C PRO A 50 -3.78 -0.38 6.76
N VAL A 51 -2.51 -0.58 6.46
CA VAL A 51 -1.74 0.28 5.58
C VAL A 51 -1.38 -0.51 4.33
N ILE A 52 -1.58 0.09 3.17
CA ILE A 52 -1.22 -0.45 1.88
C ILE A 52 -0.01 0.31 1.36
N LEU A 53 1.03 -0.43 1.01
CA LEU A 53 2.23 0.06 0.36
C LEU A 53 2.32 -0.52 -1.04
N ILE A 54 2.46 0.33 -2.06
CA ILE A 54 2.54 -0.05 -3.46
C ILE A 54 3.97 0.15 -3.95
N ASP A 55 4.67 -0.93 -4.23
CA ASP A 55 5.98 -0.93 -4.86
C ASP A 55 5.83 -1.03 -6.39
N TRP A 56 5.87 0.13 -7.04
CA TRP A 56 5.66 0.27 -8.48
C TRP A 56 6.80 -0.34 -9.31
N LYS A 57 6.43 -1.12 -10.32
CA LYS A 57 7.34 -1.74 -11.30
C LYS A 57 7.26 -0.99 -12.62
N VAL A 58 8.30 -0.23 -12.93
CA VAL A 58 8.32 0.69 -14.09
C VAL A 58 8.09 -0.06 -15.41
N ASP A 59 8.75 -1.20 -15.58
CA ASP A 59 8.57 -2.13 -16.70
C ASP A 59 7.11 -2.61 -16.86
N GLY A 60 6.46 -2.96 -15.76
CA GLY A 60 5.04 -3.33 -15.75
C GLY A 60 4.12 -2.16 -16.09
N MET A 61 4.45 -0.95 -15.62
CA MET A 61 3.67 0.25 -15.92
C MET A 61 3.81 0.65 -17.40
N GLU A 62 5.02 0.63 -17.96
CA GLU A 62 5.28 0.98 -19.36
C GLU A 62 4.61 0.01 -20.33
N SER A 63 4.59 -1.28 -20.00
CA SER A 63 3.92 -2.30 -20.82
C SER A 63 2.38 -2.21 -20.80
N ARG A 64 1.79 -1.40 -19.93
CA ARG A 64 0.33 -1.26 -19.77
C ARG A 64 -0.19 0.16 -19.96
N PHE A 65 0.50 0.92 -20.80
CA PHE A 65 0.11 2.29 -21.09
C PHE A 65 -1.35 2.37 -21.57
N HIS A 66 -2.17 3.12 -20.85
CA HIS A 66 -3.60 3.24 -21.11
C HIS A 66 -3.92 4.56 -21.82
N LYS A 67 -4.89 4.56 -22.74
CA LYS A 67 -5.24 5.75 -23.55
C LYS A 67 -5.63 6.99 -22.74
N SER A 68 -6.05 6.82 -21.49
CA SER A 68 -6.42 7.91 -20.58
C SER A 68 -5.26 8.42 -19.72
N CYS A 69 -4.06 7.88 -19.86
CA CYS A 69 -2.91 8.21 -19.04
C CYS A 69 -1.71 8.53 -19.92
N ASP A 70 -1.28 9.79 -19.93
CA ASP A 70 -0.19 10.25 -20.81
C ASP A 70 1.22 9.86 -20.33
N ASN A 71 1.36 9.32 -19.12
CA ASN A 71 2.63 8.87 -18.55
C ASN A 71 2.41 8.05 -17.25
N ILE A 72 3.48 7.44 -16.75
CA ILE A 72 3.48 6.68 -15.48
C ILE A 72 2.94 7.51 -14.31
N THR A 73 3.29 8.80 -14.22
CA THR A 73 2.81 9.67 -13.14
C THR A 73 1.30 9.83 -13.21
N SER A 74 0.73 10.01 -14.40
CA SER A 74 -0.72 10.04 -14.62
C SER A 74 -1.37 8.71 -14.23
N MET A 75 -0.77 7.56 -14.57
CA MET A 75 -1.27 6.25 -14.15
C MET A 75 -1.32 6.11 -12.62
N LYS A 76 -0.23 6.48 -11.92
CA LYS A 76 -0.18 6.47 -10.45
C LYS A 76 -1.26 7.39 -9.87
N LYS A 77 -1.41 8.60 -10.39
CA LYS A 77 -2.45 9.55 -9.96
C LYS A 77 -3.87 9.01 -10.17
N THR A 78 -4.13 8.34 -11.29
CA THR A 78 -5.44 7.71 -11.54
C THR A 78 -5.73 6.62 -10.50
N ILE A 79 -4.74 5.78 -10.17
CA ILE A 79 -4.88 4.74 -9.14
C ILE A 79 -5.08 5.37 -7.77
N THR A 80 -4.26 6.35 -7.40
CA THR A 80 -4.42 7.11 -6.15
C THR A 80 -5.81 7.73 -6.04
N ALA A 81 -6.28 8.41 -7.09
CA ALA A 81 -7.60 9.03 -7.08
C ALA A 81 -8.73 8.01 -6.88
N PHE A 82 -8.58 6.81 -7.46
CA PHE A 82 -9.52 5.72 -7.21
C PHE A 82 -9.47 5.26 -5.75
N LEU A 83 -8.29 4.92 -5.23
CA LEU A 83 -8.14 4.45 -3.85
C LEU A 83 -8.67 5.50 -2.86
N SER A 84 -8.41 6.79 -3.12
CA SER A 84 -8.92 7.90 -2.32
C SER A 84 -10.44 8.03 -2.36
N LYS A 85 -11.07 7.80 -3.52
CA LYS A 85 -12.53 7.78 -3.65
C LYS A 85 -13.17 6.69 -2.78
N TYR A 86 -12.46 5.59 -2.52
CA TYR A 86 -12.95 4.46 -1.73
C TYR A 86 -12.27 4.33 -0.37
N SER A 87 -12.05 5.45 0.32
CA SER A 87 -11.58 5.54 1.72
C SER A 87 -10.09 5.28 1.97
N GLY A 88 -9.28 5.09 0.92
CA GLY A 88 -7.83 5.14 1.06
C GLY A 88 -7.39 6.58 1.34
N ASN A 89 -6.46 6.78 2.26
CA ASN A 89 -5.91 8.10 2.53
C ASN A 89 -4.40 8.10 2.29
N ASP A 90 -3.99 8.86 1.29
CA ASP A 90 -2.60 9.18 0.97
C ASP A 90 -2.22 10.51 1.64
N SER A 91 -1.98 10.46 2.95
CA SER A 91 -1.75 11.63 3.82
C SER A 91 -0.60 12.54 3.38
N HIS A 92 0.30 12.03 2.53
CA HIS A 92 1.51 12.73 2.10
C HIS A 92 1.60 12.88 0.57
N ASN A 93 0.53 12.57 -0.17
CA ASN A 93 0.49 12.60 -1.64
C ASN A 93 1.67 11.84 -2.28
N GLN A 94 2.02 10.71 -1.67
CA GLN A 94 3.15 9.86 -2.03
C GLN A 94 2.84 8.95 -3.22
N LEU A 95 1.56 8.72 -3.52
CA LEU A 95 1.08 7.84 -4.58
C LEU A 95 1.50 6.36 -4.42
N PHE A 96 1.97 5.98 -3.24
CA PHE A 96 2.38 4.60 -2.96
C PHE A 96 2.00 4.13 -1.55
N LEU A 97 1.57 5.02 -0.65
CA LEU A 97 1.26 4.68 0.74
C LEU A 97 -0.16 5.12 1.06
N PHE A 98 -1.01 4.18 1.46
CA PHE A 98 -2.42 4.40 1.69
C PHE A 98 -2.82 3.85 3.04
N THR A 99 -3.43 4.69 3.86
CA THR A 99 -4.01 4.29 5.14
C THR A 99 -5.51 4.06 4.96
N TYR A 100 -6.06 3.05 5.64
CA TYR A 100 -7.51 2.77 5.61
C TYR A 100 -8.09 2.81 7.02
N PRO A 101 -9.32 3.33 7.19
CA PRO A 101 -9.96 3.42 8.50
C PRO A 101 -10.39 2.05 9.05
N SER A 102 -10.55 1.04 8.18
CA SER A 102 -10.83 -0.33 8.58
C SER A 102 -10.50 -1.32 7.47
N TRP A 103 -10.33 -2.59 7.85
CA TRP A 103 -10.19 -3.71 6.94
C TRP A 103 -11.32 -3.80 5.91
N VAL A 104 -12.56 -3.58 6.33
CA VAL A 104 -13.75 -3.64 5.47
C VAL A 104 -13.66 -2.60 4.37
N LYS A 105 -13.27 -1.36 4.69
CA LYS A 105 -13.11 -0.28 3.70
C LYS A 105 -11.99 -0.55 2.71
N MET A 106 -10.91 -1.16 3.15
CA MET A 106 -9.83 -1.59 2.25
C MET A 106 -10.30 -2.66 1.27
N ILE A 107 -11.03 -3.68 1.73
CA ILE A 107 -11.59 -4.71 0.86
C ILE A 107 -12.57 -4.09 -0.15
N GLU A 108 -13.52 -3.28 0.31
CA GLU A 108 -14.48 -2.60 -0.57
C GLU A 108 -13.77 -1.81 -1.68
N SER A 109 -12.72 -1.05 -1.33
CA SER A 109 -11.90 -0.30 -2.29
C SER A 109 -11.29 -1.21 -3.37
N PHE A 110 -10.70 -2.33 -2.97
CA PHE A 110 -10.09 -3.26 -3.90
C PHE A 110 -11.11 -4.02 -4.74
N ASP A 111 -12.24 -4.42 -4.17
CA ASP A 111 -13.32 -5.07 -4.92
C ASP A 111 -13.90 -4.12 -5.97
N HIS A 112 -14.10 -2.85 -5.62
CA HIS A 112 -14.52 -1.83 -6.58
C HIS A 112 -13.50 -1.64 -7.71
N MET A 113 -12.19 -1.65 -7.41
CA MET A 113 -11.15 -1.53 -8.43
C MET A 113 -11.12 -2.76 -9.34
N ALA A 114 -11.16 -3.95 -8.73
CA ALA A 114 -11.10 -5.23 -9.43
C ALA A 114 -12.31 -5.46 -10.34
N LEU A 115 -13.50 -4.95 -9.98
CA LEU A 115 -14.71 -5.10 -10.78
C LEU A 115 -14.91 -3.99 -11.81
N ASN A 116 -14.25 -2.83 -11.68
CA ASN A 116 -14.42 -1.72 -12.61
C ASN A 116 -13.74 -2.00 -13.97
N PRO A 117 -14.48 -2.04 -15.10
CA PRO A 117 -13.91 -2.27 -16.42
C PRO A 117 -12.90 -1.21 -16.87
N GLU A 118 -13.04 0.04 -16.43
CA GLU A 118 -12.13 1.14 -16.75
C GLU A 118 -10.71 0.92 -16.18
N TYR A 119 -10.60 0.07 -15.16
CA TYR A 119 -9.36 -0.25 -14.46
C TYR A 119 -8.86 -1.67 -14.79
N SER A 120 -9.43 -2.30 -15.83
CA SER A 120 -9.03 -3.65 -16.29
C SER A 120 -7.56 -3.75 -16.66
N TRP A 121 -6.96 -2.66 -17.14
CA TRP A 121 -5.54 -2.58 -17.49
C TRP A 121 -4.61 -2.70 -16.28
N ILE A 122 -5.08 -2.54 -15.04
CA ILE A 122 -4.25 -2.71 -13.84
C ILE A 122 -4.18 -4.17 -13.40
N ARG A 123 -5.15 -4.98 -13.86
CA ARG A 123 -5.20 -6.40 -13.53
C ARG A 123 -4.00 -7.10 -14.15
N SER A 124 -3.59 -8.17 -13.47
CA SER A 124 -2.61 -9.13 -13.92
C SER A 124 -3.05 -9.69 -15.26
N GLN A 125 -2.09 -9.76 -16.17
CA GLN A 125 -2.29 -10.13 -17.56
C GLN A 125 -1.24 -11.17 -17.89
N GLU A 126 -1.65 -12.22 -18.60
CA GLU A 126 -0.75 -13.27 -19.00
C GLU A 126 0.37 -12.70 -19.87
N ASN A 127 1.62 -13.09 -19.59
CA ASN A 127 2.82 -12.63 -20.31
C ASN A 127 3.11 -11.12 -20.22
N ILE A 128 2.46 -10.38 -19.32
CA ILE A 128 2.78 -8.96 -19.07
C ILE A 128 3.33 -8.82 -17.63
N PRO A 129 4.54 -8.24 -17.41
CA PRO A 129 5.15 -8.11 -16.08
C PRO A 129 4.27 -7.30 -15.14
N ASP A 130 3.98 -7.68 -13.89
CA ASP A 130 3.04 -6.93 -13.03
C ASP A 130 3.42 -5.44 -12.84
N MET A 131 2.42 -4.54 -12.78
CA MET A 131 2.65 -3.10 -12.59
C MET A 131 3.17 -2.72 -11.21
N ALA A 132 2.87 -3.53 -10.21
CA ALA A 132 3.24 -3.27 -8.83
C ALA A 132 3.22 -4.54 -7.98
N ARG A 133 4.03 -4.51 -6.93
CA ARG A 133 3.84 -5.37 -5.75
C ARG A 133 3.08 -4.59 -4.70
N VAL A 134 2.09 -5.20 -4.07
CA VAL A 134 1.29 -4.54 -3.03
C VAL A 134 1.53 -5.22 -1.71
N PHE A 135 1.96 -4.45 -0.72
CA PHE A 135 2.21 -4.91 0.62
C PHE A 135 1.13 -4.38 1.55
N LEU A 136 0.53 -5.29 2.30
CA LEU A 136 -0.34 -4.99 3.41
C LEU A 136 0.48 -4.98 4.69
N ILE A 137 0.38 -3.90 5.44
CA ILE A 137 1.04 -3.70 6.72
C ILE A 137 -0.05 -3.55 7.79
N THR A 138 0.03 -4.39 8.81
CA THR A 138 -0.86 -4.40 9.98
C THR A 138 -0.07 -4.63 11.26
N LYS A 139 -0.78 -4.85 12.38
CA LYS A 139 -0.19 -5.31 13.64
C LYS A 139 -0.80 -6.65 14.06
N SER A 140 0.02 -7.49 14.66
CA SER A 140 -0.40 -8.70 15.36
C SER A 140 -0.98 -8.39 16.76
N ALA A 141 -1.53 -9.41 17.42
CA ALA A 141 -2.05 -9.30 18.79
C ALA A 141 -0.99 -8.87 19.83
N ASN A 142 0.29 -9.19 19.60
CA ASN A 142 1.41 -8.74 20.44
C ASN A 142 2.01 -7.40 19.98
N MET A 143 1.29 -6.63 19.17
CA MET A 143 1.71 -5.29 18.70
C MET A 143 3.02 -5.33 17.89
N ALA A 144 3.32 -6.44 17.21
CA ALA A 144 4.42 -6.52 16.26
C ALA A 144 3.91 -6.19 14.84
N PRO A 145 4.75 -5.60 13.96
CA PRO A 145 4.36 -5.37 12.59
C PRO A 145 4.19 -6.68 11.85
N VAL A 146 3.15 -6.76 11.03
CA VAL A 146 2.93 -7.86 10.09
C VAL A 146 2.91 -7.26 8.69
N VAL A 147 3.77 -7.77 7.81
CA VAL A 147 3.81 -7.39 6.40
C VAL A 147 3.45 -8.61 5.57
N SER A 148 2.56 -8.45 4.60
CA SER A 148 2.16 -9.53 3.70
C SER A 148 2.01 -8.99 2.30
N GLU A 149 2.57 -9.70 1.32
CA GLU A 149 2.41 -9.32 -0.08
C GLU A 149 1.06 -9.82 -0.61
N CYS A 150 0.21 -8.88 -1.03
CA CYS A 150 -1.13 -9.12 -1.57
C CYS A 150 -1.07 -9.53 -3.04
N PHE A 151 -0.38 -10.63 -3.34
CA PHE A 151 -0.13 -11.10 -4.71
C PHE A 151 -1.40 -11.48 -5.51
N ARG A 152 -2.53 -11.75 -4.87
CA ARG A 152 -3.62 -12.53 -5.50
C ARG A 152 -5.06 -12.01 -5.40
N ARG A 153 -5.33 -10.87 -4.76
CA ARG A 153 -6.72 -10.33 -4.69
C ARG A 153 -6.91 -8.99 -5.38
N ILE A 154 -5.85 -8.20 -5.52
CA ILE A 154 -5.96 -6.82 -6.04
C ILE A 154 -5.77 -6.81 -7.57
N PHE A 155 -4.90 -7.69 -8.08
CA PHE A 155 -4.59 -7.75 -9.51
C PHE A 155 -4.87 -9.10 -10.17
N ASN A 156 -5.14 -10.18 -9.44
CA ASN A 156 -5.54 -11.46 -10.04
C ASN A 156 -6.94 -11.85 -9.57
N LEU A 157 -7.93 -11.77 -10.45
CA LEU A 157 -9.14 -12.58 -10.33
C LEU A 157 -8.95 -13.79 -11.26
N LYS A 158 -8.28 -14.82 -10.76
CA LYS A 158 -8.41 -16.18 -11.31
C LYS A 158 -8.98 -17.07 -10.21
#